data_AF-A0A926JIN9-F1
#
_entry.id   AF-A0A926JIN9-F1
#
_cell.length_a   1.000
_cell.length_b   1.000
_cell.length_c   1.000
_cell.angle_alpha   90.00
_cell.angle_beta   90.00
_cell.angle_gamma   90.00
#
_symmetry.space_group_name_H-M   'P 1'
#
loop_
_entity.id
_entity.type
_entity.pdbx_description
1 polymer ?
#
loop_
_entity_poly.entity_id
_entity_poly.type
_entity_poly.pdbx_seq_one_letter_code
_entity_poly.pdbx_strand_id
1 'polypeptide(L)'
;MCAQIVIDSAAQMADDCDLEGFRAGLRTLVEEASGARSGDFDLARFAGRLVELQRRFGLYPVPEFAFPLLSLLVIEGMIKAFDADVDFQAEAMPVLRRRNLPRVAAANLER
;
A
#
# COMPACT_ATOMS: atom_id res chain seq x y z
N MET A 1 -3.38 -10.24 2.85
CA MET A 1 -3.89 -9.68 1.58
C MET A 1 -2.91 -8.68 0.97
N CYS A 2 -2.48 -7.63 1.68
CA CYS A 2 -1.55 -6.61 1.15
C CYS A 2 -0.23 -7.18 0.62
N ALA A 3 0.40 -8.11 1.36
CA ALA A 3 1.65 -8.74 0.91
C ALA A 3 1.50 -9.52 -0.40
N GLN A 4 0.34 -10.13 -0.65
CA GLN A 4 0.12 -10.87 -1.89
C GLN A 4 0.11 -9.92 -3.09
N ILE A 5 -0.53 -8.75 -2.98
CA ILE A 5 -0.55 -7.75 -4.05
C ILE A 5 0.87 -7.30 -4.42
N VAL A 6 1.72 -7.09 -3.41
CA VAL A 6 3.11 -6.68 -3.64
C VAL A 6 3.93 -7.79 -4.32
N ILE A 7 3.70 -9.05 -3.94
CA ILE A 7 4.33 -10.22 -4.57
C ILE A 7 3.87 -10.37 -6.02
N ASP A 8 2.55 -10.30 -6.26
CA ASP A 8 1.96 -10.45 -7.59
C ASP A 8 2.35 -9.31 -8.55
N SER A 9 2.69 -8.14 -7.99
CA SER A 9 3.10 -6.95 -8.75
C SER A 9 4.63 -6.81 -8.89
N ALA A 10 5.41 -7.77 -8.39
CA ALA A 10 6.87 -7.73 -8.48
C ALA A 10 7.30 -7.91 -9.95
N ALA A 11 8.16 -7.01 -10.43
CA ALA A 11 8.77 -7.11 -11.75
C ALA A 11 9.78 -8.27 -11.80
N GLN A 12 10.50 -8.44 -10.69
CA GLN A 12 11.56 -9.43 -10.56
C GLN A 12 11.60 -9.92 -9.12
N MET A 13 11.90 -11.21 -8.98
CA MET A 13 12.17 -11.88 -7.72
C MET A 13 13.55 -12.53 -7.80
N ALA A 14 14.32 -12.46 -6.72
CA ALA A 14 15.58 -13.19 -6.60
C ALA A 14 15.31 -14.70 -6.42
N ASP A 15 16.25 -15.54 -6.84
CA ASP A 15 16.11 -17.01 -6.73
C ASP A 15 16.04 -17.48 -5.27
N ASP A 16 16.63 -16.72 -4.35
CA ASP A 16 16.66 -16.95 -2.90
C ASP A 16 15.63 -16.10 -2.13
N CYS A 17 14.60 -15.61 -2.81
CA CYS A 17 13.55 -14.79 -2.22
C CYS A 17 12.84 -15.49 -1.04
N ASP A 18 12.90 -14.89 0.14
CA ASP A 18 12.16 -15.33 1.33
C ASP A 18 10.80 -14.62 1.42
N LEU A 19 9.79 -15.26 0.83
CA LEU A 19 8.42 -14.77 0.80
C LEU A 19 7.73 -14.79 2.17
N GLU A 20 8.08 -15.72 3.05
CA GLU A 20 7.47 -15.81 4.37
C GLU A 20 7.99 -14.69 5.28
N GLY A 21 9.30 -14.45 5.26
CA GLY A 21 9.93 -13.32 5.93
C GLY A 21 9.39 -11.99 5.42
N PHE A 22 9.21 -11.84 4.11
CA PHE A 22 8.57 -10.64 3.54
C PHE A 22 7.14 -10.44 4.05
N ARG A 23 6.31 -11.50 4.04
CA ARG A 23 4.92 -11.41 4.54
C ARG A 23 4.87 -11.03 6.01
N ALA A 24 5.76 -11.59 6.83
CA ALA A 24 5.85 -11.26 8.25
C ALA A 24 6.27 -9.80 8.46
N GLY A 25 7.33 -9.35 7.77
CA GLY A 25 7.81 -7.98 7.89
C GLY A 25 6.81 -6.95 7.38
N LEU A 26 6.09 -7.25 6.30
CA LEU A 26 5.08 -6.33 5.76
C LEU A 26 3.85 -6.26 6.67
N ARG A 27 3.47 -7.36 7.33
CA ARG A 27 2.43 -7.33 8.36
C ARG A 27 2.81 -6.38 9.50
N THR A 28 4.02 -6.52 10.05
CA THR A 28 4.52 -5.62 11.11
C THR A 28 4.54 -4.17 10.64
N LEU A 29 5.03 -3.89 9.43
CA LEU A 29 5.05 -2.54 8.87
C LEU A 29 3.64 -1.92 8.76
N VAL A 30 2.65 -2.71 8.33
CA VAL A 30 1.25 -2.26 8.24
C VAL A 30 0.62 -2.07 9.61
N GLU A 31 0.87 -2.99 10.56
CA GLU A 31 0.36 -2.89 11.94
C GLU A 31 0.86 -1.62 12.64
N GLU A 32 2.14 -1.28 12.48
CA GLU A 32 2.72 -0.04 13.02
C GLU A 32 2.16 1.25 12.40
N ALA A 33 1.67 1.18 11.17
CA ALA A 33 1.12 2.31 10.43
C ALA A 33 -0.42 2.43 10.53
N SER A 34 -1.09 1.40 11.03
CA SER A 34 -2.56 1.32 11.07
C SER A 34 -3.12 2.20 12.19
N GLY A 35 -4.21 2.94 11.91
CA GLY A 35 -4.88 3.81 12.88
C GLY A 35 -4.08 5.03 13.34
N ALA A 36 -2.96 5.35 12.69
CA ALA A 36 -2.23 6.59 12.93
C ALA A 36 -3.05 7.79 12.45
N ARG A 37 -3.05 8.88 13.24
CA ARG A 37 -3.63 10.16 12.81
C ARG A 37 -2.85 10.71 11.61
N SER A 38 -3.50 11.53 10.81
CA SER A 38 -2.90 12.08 9.59
C SER A 38 -1.62 12.88 9.86
N GLY A 39 -1.52 13.56 11.00
CA GLY A 39 -0.31 14.26 11.43
C GLY A 39 0.87 13.34 11.78
N ASP A 40 0.59 12.14 12.27
CA ASP A 40 1.59 11.18 12.77
C ASP A 40 2.02 10.16 11.70
N PHE A 41 1.14 9.88 10.74
CA PHE A 41 1.47 9.03 9.61
C PHE A 41 2.43 9.75 8.67
N ASP A 42 3.52 9.09 8.26
CA ASP A 42 4.47 9.59 7.26
C ASP A 42 4.56 8.58 6.11
N LEU A 43 3.93 8.93 4.99
CA LEU A 43 3.87 8.05 3.83
C LEU A 43 5.24 7.89 3.17
N ALA A 44 6.09 8.92 3.17
CA ALA A 44 7.44 8.83 2.59
C ALA A 44 8.29 7.84 3.40
N ARG A 45 8.21 7.91 4.73
CA ARG A 45 8.86 6.97 5.64
C ARG A 45 8.31 5.55 5.47
N PHE A 46 6.99 5.39 5.38
CA PHE A 46 6.37 4.09 5.13
C PHE A 46 6.86 3.48 3.81
N ALA A 47 6.86 4.27 2.74
CA ALA A 47 7.30 3.84 1.41
C ALA A 47 8.77 3.44 1.39
N GLY A 48 9.63 4.23 2.04
CA GLY A 48 11.06 3.92 2.18
C GLY A 48 11.28 2.57 2.88
N ARG A 49 10.56 2.34 3.99
CA ARG A 49 10.61 1.05 4.71
C ARG A 49 10.07 -0.11 3.88
N LEU A 50 9.02 0.09 3.10
CA LEU A 50 8.48 -0.93 2.20
C LEU A 50 9.50 -1.31 1.11
N VAL A 51 10.15 -0.32 0.48
CA VAL A 51 11.18 -0.57 -0.55
C VAL A 51 12.40 -1.26 0.06
N GLU A 52 12.83 -0.85 1.25
CA GLU A 52 13.90 -1.52 1.99
C GLU A 52 13.54 -2.98 2.30
N LEU A 53 12.32 -3.22 2.78
CA LEU A 53 11.81 -4.56 3.05
C LEU A 53 11.79 -5.43 1.78
N GLN A 54 11.25 -4.90 0.68
CA GLN A 54 11.22 -5.57 -0.61
C GLN A 54 12.64 -5.96 -1.05
N ARG A 55 13.59 -5.01 -1.02
CA ARG A 55 15.00 -5.27 -1.38
C ARG A 55 15.65 -6.32 -0.48
N ARG A 56 15.42 -6.25 0.84
CA ARG A 56 15.96 -7.20 1.82
C ARG A 56 15.49 -8.63 1.55
N PHE A 57 14.26 -8.80 1.08
CA PHE A 57 13.66 -10.11 0.79
C PHE A 57 13.67 -10.46 -0.70
N GLY A 58 14.43 -9.74 -1.54
CA GLY A 58 14.61 -10.09 -2.96
C GLY A 58 13.40 -9.84 -3.86
N LEU A 59 12.51 -8.92 -3.48
CA LEU A 59 11.36 -8.46 -4.28
C LEU A 59 11.68 -7.10 -4.90
N TYR A 60 11.46 -6.95 -6.20
CA TYR A 60 11.69 -5.69 -6.91
C TYR A 60 10.41 -5.25 -7.64
N PRO A 61 9.78 -4.14 -7.22
CA PRO A 61 8.55 -3.66 -7.86
C PRO A 61 8.82 -3.10 -9.26
N VAL A 62 7.79 -3.09 -10.10
CA VAL A 62 7.81 -2.36 -11.38
C VAL A 62 8.01 -0.85 -11.13
N PRO A 63 8.82 -0.12 -11.93
CA PRO A 63 9.05 1.32 -11.75
C PRO A 63 7.76 2.15 -11.74
N GLU A 64 6.74 1.71 -12.46
CA GLU A 64 5.43 2.35 -12.58
C GLU A 64 4.70 2.43 -11.22
N PHE A 65 5.09 1.60 -10.24
CA PHE A 65 4.57 1.67 -8.88
C PHE A 65 4.94 2.97 -8.14
N ALA A 66 5.95 3.70 -8.63
CA ALA A 66 6.30 5.00 -8.08
C ALA A 66 5.20 6.05 -8.31
N PHE A 67 4.44 5.99 -9.42
CA PHE A 67 3.47 7.05 -9.74
C PHE A 67 2.29 7.13 -8.77
N PRO A 68 1.61 6.01 -8.41
CA PRO A 68 0.58 6.04 -7.37
C PRO A 68 1.13 6.51 -6.02
N LEU A 69 2.34 6.09 -5.66
CA LEU A 69 2.99 6.47 -4.41
C LEU A 69 3.23 7.99 -4.34
N LEU A 70 3.80 8.57 -5.41
CA LEU A 70 4.02 10.02 -5.53
C LEU A 70 2.72 10.81 -5.46
N SER A 71 1.66 10.28 -6.08
CA SER A 71 0.33 10.90 -6.03
C SER A 71 -0.25 10.91 -4.61
N LEU A 72 -0.07 9.80 -3.88
CA LEU A 72 -0.50 9.68 -2.48
C LEU A 72 0.30 10.58 -1.54
N LEU A 73 1.59 10.83 -1.81
CA LEU A 73 2.42 11.78 -1.04
C LEU A 73 1.88 13.21 -1.12
N VAL A 74 1.43 13.65 -2.30
CA VAL A 74 0.81 14.98 -2.44
C VAL A 74 -0.49 15.05 -1.64
N ILE A 75 -1.31 14.00 -1.69
CA ILE A 75 -2.58 13.92 -0.95
C ILE A 75 -2.33 13.95 0.56
N GLU A 76 -1.36 13.20 1.06
CA GLU A 76 -0.96 13.21 2.47
C GLU A 76 -0.58 14.62 2.93
N GLY A 77 0.27 15.32 2.18
CA GLY A 77 0.67 16.70 2.50
C GLY A 77 -0.53 17.66 2.56
N MET A 78 -1.48 17.51 1.64
CA MET A 78 -2.71 18.32 1.65
C MET A 78 -3.59 18.01 2.87
N ILE A 79 -3.76 16.74 3.23
CA ILE A 79 -4.57 16.34 4.40
C ILE A 79 -3.93 16.89 5.68
N LYS A 80 -2.61 16.72 5.85
CA LYS A 80 -1.87 17.24 7.00
C LYS A 80 -2.04 18.76 7.18
N ALA A 81 -2.07 19.50 6.07
CA ALA A 81 -2.26 20.95 6.11
C ALA A 81 -3.72 21.36 6.42
N PHE A 82 -4.69 20.51 6.09
CA PHE A 82 -6.11 20.80 6.24
C PHE A 82 -6.67 20.36 7.62
N ASP A 83 -6.39 19.12 8.02
CA ASP A 83 -6.81 18.55 9.29
C ASP A 83 -5.82 17.43 9.69
N ALA A 84 -4.91 17.74 10.61
CA ALA A 84 -3.89 16.79 11.06
C ALA A 84 -4.44 15.74 12.05
N ASP A 85 -5.58 16.00 12.69
CA ASP A 85 -6.14 15.11 13.71
C ASP A 85 -7.08 14.06 13.12
N VAL A 86 -7.47 14.20 11.85
CA VAL A 86 -8.35 13.24 11.16
C VAL A 86 -7.70 11.86 11.07
N ASP A 87 -8.49 10.83 11.38
CA ASP A 87 -8.19 9.45 11.01
C ASP A 87 -8.54 9.23 9.54
N PHE A 88 -7.58 9.49 8.66
CA PHE A 88 -7.78 9.34 7.22
C PHE A 88 -8.16 7.91 6.81
N GLN A 89 -7.69 6.90 7.55
CA GLN A 89 -7.99 5.50 7.22
C GLN A 89 -9.47 5.17 7.50
N ALA A 90 -10.02 5.68 8.61
CA ALA A 90 -11.44 5.59 8.91
C ALA A 90 -12.30 6.29 7.84
N GLU A 91 -11.90 7.49 7.43
CA GLU A 91 -12.59 8.28 6.39
C GLU A 91 -12.50 7.65 4.99
N ALA A 92 -11.41 6.95 4.68
CA ALA A 92 -11.24 6.28 3.38
C ALA A 92 -12.10 4.99 3.27
N MET A 93 -12.43 4.34 4.40
CA MET A 93 -13.06 3.03 4.41
C MET A 93 -14.43 2.98 3.72
N PRO A 94 -15.35 3.96 3.88
CA PRO A 94 -16.60 4.03 3.13
C PRO A 94 -16.38 4.09 1.60
N VAL A 95 -15.36 4.83 1.14
CA VAL A 95 -15.04 4.98 -0.29
C VAL A 95 -14.53 3.66 -0.86
N LEU A 96 -13.61 3.00 -0.15
CA LEU A 96 -13.05 1.71 -0.56
C LEU A 96 -14.11 0.60 -0.58
N ARG A 97 -15.01 0.56 0.42
CA ARG A 97 -16.12 -0.41 0.46
C ARG A 97 -17.09 -0.24 -0.70
N ARG A 98 -17.40 0.99 -1.12
CA ARG A 98 -18.25 1.26 -2.29
C ARG A 98 -17.58 0.83 -3.61
N ARG A 99 -16.25 0.90 -3.69
CA ARG A 99 -15.47 0.55 -4.89
C ARG A 99 -15.14 -0.95 -5.01
N ASN A 100 -15.21 -1.71 -3.92
CA ASN A 100 -14.94 -3.15 -3.89
C ASN A 100 -16.15 -4.04 -4.31
N LEU A 101 -17.15 -3.48 -5.00
CA LEU A 101 -18.04 -4.30 -5.82
C LEU A 101 -17.20 -4.98 -6.91
N PRO A 102 -17.18 -6.32 -7.01
CA PRO A 102 -16.24 -7.04 -7.84
C PRO A 102 -16.38 -6.64 -9.32
N ARG A 103 -15.30 -6.12 -9.91
CA ARG A 103 -15.16 -5.84 -11.36
C ARG A 103 -15.37 -7.08 -12.26
N VAL A 104 -15.43 -8.29 -11.67
CA VAL A 104 -15.73 -9.55 -12.38
C VAL A 104 -17.22 -9.67 -12.77
N ALA A 105 -18.13 -8.95 -12.10
CA ALA A 105 -19.57 -9.04 -12.41
C ALA A 105 -19.96 -8.31 -13.71
N ALA A 106 -19.21 -7.28 -14.12
CA ALA A 106 -19.54 -6.49 -15.31
C ALA A 106 -19.21 -7.22 -16.63
N ALA A 107 -18.25 -8.14 -16.65
CA ALA A 107 -17.83 -8.83 -17.87
C ALA A 107 -18.78 -9.97 -18.30
N ASN A 108 -19.71 -10.39 -17.43
CA ASN A 108 -20.68 -11.46 -17.71
C ASN A 108 -22.09 -10.93 -18.07
N LEU A 109 -22.28 -9.62 -18.15
CA LEU A 109 -23.53 -8.99 -18.58
C LEU A 109 -23.55 -8.62 -20.07
N GLU A 110 -22.45 -8.86 -20.79
CA GLU A 110 -22.29 -8.56 -22.22
C GLU A 110 -22.06 -9.82 -23.08
N ARG A 111 -22.43 -11.02 -22.58
CA ARG A 111 -22.49 -12.26 -23.38
C ARG A 111 -23.87 -12.88 -23.39
#